data_AF-A0A3D5S9J9-F1
#
_entry.id   AF-A0A3D5S9J9-F1
#
_cell.length_a   1.000
_cell.length_b   1.000
_cell.length_c   1.000
_cell.angle_alpha   90.00
_cell.angle_beta   90.00
_cell.angle_gamma   90.00
#
_symmetry.space_group_name_H-M   'P 1'
#
loop_
_entity.id
_entity.type
_entity.pdbx_description
1 polymer ?
#
loop_
_entity_poly.entity_id
_entity_poly.type
_entity_poly.pdbx_seq_one_letter_code
_entity_poly.pdbx_strand_id
1 'polypeptide(L)'
;MEIFLSNYNEMLRYERDMDQLRALALWITLYKRDPPISSLPQPTEYVFELIKFYSQDFASEIVDNGHISSDALGRFHSSLFSVNNILGITQEDITRASEQQRYRNSGFWEMRRVIGQFGDVAEAAIKDRVTHIITAAVSGCIIGEYLGLIMSKKFQHPLPVDHMVFSRSGIQPVNGYLPENLSLSGEHILIADDAVMETYTSRVMIAKIKEMNPQAIISLMTIDIDPDTKKSGYLDQFAHVYTFDE
;
A
#
# COMPACT_ATOMS: atom_id res chain seq x y z
N MET A 1 -20.10 9.04 4.92
CA MET A 1 -19.48 9.39 3.63
C MET A 1 -19.27 8.08 2.90
N GLU A 2 -19.97 7.84 1.80
CA GLU A 2 -19.80 6.63 0.97
C GLU A 2 -18.90 6.99 -0.21
N ILE A 3 -17.97 6.10 -0.59
CA ILE A 3 -17.19 6.31 -1.81
C ILE A 3 -18.07 5.95 -3.00
N PHE A 4 -18.61 6.98 -3.67
CA PHE A 4 -19.38 6.83 -4.89
C PHE A 4 -18.45 6.63 -6.08
N LEU A 5 -18.37 5.40 -6.58
CA LEU A 5 -18.03 5.14 -7.97
C LEU A 5 -19.34 4.98 -8.73
N SER A 6 -19.69 5.98 -9.51
CA SER A 6 -20.94 5.99 -10.27
C SER A 6 -21.02 4.94 -11.40
N ASN A 7 -19.93 4.24 -11.75
CA ASN A 7 -19.93 3.26 -12.85
C ASN A 7 -19.12 1.98 -12.58
N TYR A 8 -19.75 0.82 -12.76
CA TYR A 8 -19.10 -0.51 -12.81
C TYR A 8 -17.89 -0.56 -13.76
N ASN A 9 -17.94 0.18 -14.87
CA ASN A 9 -16.86 0.27 -15.86
C ASN A 9 -15.59 0.98 -15.31
N GLU A 10 -15.76 1.95 -14.41
CA GLU A 10 -14.62 2.67 -13.79
C GLU A 10 -13.89 1.76 -12.80
N MET A 11 -14.64 0.95 -12.06
CA MET A 11 -14.07 -0.08 -11.17
C MET A 11 -13.26 -1.11 -11.94
N LEU A 12 -13.79 -1.65 -13.05
CA LEU A 12 -13.07 -2.60 -13.91
C LEU A 12 -11.80 -1.99 -14.51
N ARG A 13 -11.86 -0.73 -14.91
CA ARG A 13 -10.70 0.00 -15.44
C ARG A 13 -9.64 0.19 -14.35
N TYR A 14 -10.03 0.59 -13.15
CA TYR A 14 -9.14 0.74 -12.01
C TYR A 14 -8.44 -0.58 -11.66
N GLU A 15 -9.18 -1.69 -11.56
CA GLU A 15 -8.57 -3.00 -11.27
C GLU A 15 -7.51 -3.40 -12.31
N ARG A 16 -7.79 -3.14 -13.59
CA ARG A 16 -6.82 -3.38 -14.67
C ARG A 16 -5.59 -2.48 -14.56
N ASP A 17 -5.77 -1.22 -14.17
CA ASP A 17 -4.66 -0.29 -13.96
C ASP A 17 -3.85 -0.65 -12.69
N MET A 18 -4.49 -1.22 -11.67
CA MET A 18 -3.80 -1.79 -10.52
C MET A 18 -2.94 -3.01 -10.89
N ASP A 19 -3.38 -3.85 -11.82
CA ASP A 19 -2.54 -4.95 -12.35
C ASP A 19 -1.28 -4.43 -13.06
N GLN A 20 -1.39 -3.32 -13.80
CA GLN A 20 -0.22 -2.65 -14.36
C GLN A 20 0.73 -2.15 -13.27
N LEU A 21 0.20 -1.55 -12.20
CA LEU A 21 1.02 -1.09 -11.09
C LEU A 21 1.64 -2.25 -10.30
N ARG A 22 0.96 -3.39 -10.17
CA ARG A 22 1.52 -4.63 -9.61
C ARG A 22 2.68 -5.16 -10.46
N ALA A 23 2.56 -5.10 -11.78
CA ALA A 23 3.64 -5.49 -12.68
C ALA A 23 4.87 -4.60 -12.50
N LEU A 24 4.68 -3.28 -12.40
CA LEU A 24 5.75 -2.33 -12.08
C LEU A 24 6.41 -2.64 -10.72
N ALA A 25 5.60 -2.86 -9.69
CA ALA A 25 6.07 -3.19 -8.35
C ALA A 25 6.86 -4.51 -8.33
N LEU A 26 6.46 -5.52 -9.11
CA LEU A 26 7.21 -6.77 -9.23
C LEU A 26 8.51 -6.55 -10.03
N TRP A 27 8.45 -5.78 -11.11
CA TRP A 27 9.59 -5.50 -11.98
C TRP A 27 10.75 -4.88 -11.21
N ILE A 28 10.49 -3.91 -10.34
CA ILE A 28 11.56 -3.25 -9.55
C ILE A 28 12.25 -4.20 -8.56
N THR A 29 11.60 -5.29 -8.14
CA THR A 29 12.22 -6.31 -7.28
C THR A 29 13.13 -7.27 -8.04
N LEU A 30 12.98 -7.34 -9.37
CA LEU A 30 13.75 -8.19 -10.26
C LEU A 30 14.85 -7.42 -11.00
N TYR A 31 14.70 -6.10 -11.13
CA TYR A 31 15.63 -5.27 -11.89
C TYR A 31 16.99 -5.18 -11.19
N LYS A 32 18.04 -5.62 -11.90
CA LYS A 32 19.42 -5.67 -11.39
C LYS A 32 20.29 -4.53 -11.90
N ARG A 33 19.70 -3.43 -12.40
CA ARG A 33 20.41 -2.31 -13.04
C ARG A 33 21.18 -2.68 -14.32
N ASP A 34 20.76 -3.76 -14.98
CA ASP A 34 21.36 -4.28 -16.22
C ASP A 34 20.29 -4.88 -17.15
N PRO A 35 20.16 -4.41 -18.41
CA PRO A 35 20.83 -3.25 -18.98
C PRO A 35 20.35 -1.93 -18.35
N PRO A 36 21.18 -0.86 -18.37
CA PRO A 36 20.75 0.47 -17.94
C PRO A 36 19.69 1.03 -18.89
N ILE A 37 18.72 1.75 -18.35
CA ILE A 37 17.67 2.41 -19.13
C ILE A 37 18.05 3.88 -19.30
N SER A 38 18.56 4.26 -20.47
CA SER A 38 19.16 5.59 -20.69
C SER A 38 18.19 6.75 -20.44
N SER A 39 16.90 6.55 -20.72
CA SER A 39 15.83 7.52 -20.48
C SER A 39 15.36 7.58 -19.03
N LEU A 40 15.79 6.64 -18.17
CA LEU A 40 15.36 6.54 -16.79
C LEU A 40 16.52 6.07 -15.88
N PRO A 41 17.38 6.99 -15.40
CA PRO A 41 18.61 6.64 -14.67
C PRO A 41 18.40 5.92 -13.34
N GLN A 42 17.26 6.14 -12.69
CA GLN A 42 16.90 5.53 -11.41
C GLN A 42 15.49 4.91 -11.51
N PRO A 43 15.33 3.82 -12.26
CA PRO A 43 14.01 3.28 -12.58
C PRO A 43 13.30 2.71 -11.35
N THR A 44 14.05 2.13 -10.40
CA THR A 44 13.50 1.65 -9.13
C THR A 44 12.90 2.78 -8.30
N GLU A 45 13.68 3.84 -8.06
CA GLU A 45 13.21 5.00 -7.29
C GLU A 45 12.05 5.71 -7.98
N TYR A 46 12.12 5.86 -9.30
CA TYR A 46 11.02 6.45 -10.07
C TYR A 46 9.69 5.69 -9.91
N VAL A 47 9.72 4.36 -9.89
CA VAL A 47 8.50 3.56 -9.67
C VAL A 47 8.00 3.70 -8.23
N PHE A 48 8.89 3.77 -7.22
CA PHE A 48 8.47 4.09 -5.86
C PHE A 48 7.80 5.47 -5.77
N GLU A 49 8.38 6.49 -6.39
CA GLU A 49 7.81 7.84 -6.48
C GLU A 49 6.44 7.83 -7.21
N LEU A 50 6.30 7.03 -8.26
CA LEU A 50 5.04 6.86 -8.99
C LEU A 50 3.95 6.25 -8.09
N ILE A 51 4.26 5.16 -7.37
CA ILE A 51 3.35 4.52 -6.42
C ILE A 51 2.95 5.53 -5.34
N LYS A 52 3.93 6.26 -4.79
CA LYS A 52 3.74 7.28 -3.77
C LYS A 52 2.80 8.39 -4.24
N PHE A 53 3.10 8.99 -5.38
CA PHE A 53 2.33 10.08 -5.96
C PHE A 53 0.86 9.70 -6.16
N TYR A 54 0.58 8.57 -6.83
CA TYR A 54 -0.81 8.19 -7.11
C TYR A 54 -1.58 7.70 -5.88
N SER A 55 -0.90 7.06 -4.92
CA SER A 55 -1.54 6.68 -3.66
C SER A 55 -1.97 7.92 -2.86
N GLN A 56 -1.13 8.97 -2.87
CA GLN A 56 -1.45 10.25 -2.25
C GLN A 56 -2.54 11.03 -2.99
N ASP A 57 -2.48 11.10 -4.32
CA ASP A 57 -3.49 11.78 -5.14
C ASP A 57 -4.87 11.16 -4.90
N PHE A 58 -4.96 9.82 -4.96
CA PHE A 58 -6.21 9.11 -4.71
C PHE A 58 -6.69 9.28 -3.27
N ALA A 59 -5.80 9.14 -2.27
CA ALA A 59 -6.17 9.35 -0.88
C ALA A 59 -6.70 10.78 -0.65
N SER A 60 -6.09 11.80 -1.26
CA SER A 60 -6.55 13.19 -1.13
C SER A 60 -7.92 13.40 -1.79
N GLU A 61 -8.13 12.88 -3.00
CA GLU A 61 -9.42 13.00 -3.67
C GLU A 61 -10.54 12.31 -2.86
N ILE A 62 -10.26 11.18 -2.22
CA ILE A 62 -11.21 10.49 -1.36
C ILE A 62 -11.50 11.32 -0.08
N VAL A 63 -10.46 11.89 0.56
CA VAL A 63 -10.66 12.74 1.75
C VAL A 63 -11.48 13.99 1.41
N ASP A 64 -11.16 14.65 0.30
CA ASP A 64 -11.71 15.97 -0.03
C ASP A 64 -13.07 15.88 -0.75
N ASN A 65 -13.26 14.86 -1.60
CA ASN A 65 -14.43 14.73 -2.47
C ASN A 65 -15.24 13.45 -2.26
N GLY A 66 -14.76 12.52 -1.42
CA GLY A 66 -15.39 11.22 -1.21
C GLY A 66 -15.30 10.27 -2.42
N HIS A 67 -14.54 10.59 -3.47
CA HIS A 67 -14.39 9.74 -4.66
C HIS A 67 -13.10 10.08 -5.41
N ILE A 68 -12.66 9.18 -6.29
CA ILE A 68 -11.57 9.42 -7.24
C ILE A 68 -12.17 9.89 -8.56
N SER A 69 -11.68 11.01 -9.09
CA SER A 69 -12.16 11.63 -10.33
C SER A 69 -11.76 10.81 -11.56
N SER A 70 -12.57 10.88 -12.62
CA SER A 70 -12.25 10.25 -13.91
C SER A 70 -10.95 10.79 -14.51
N ASP A 71 -10.64 12.06 -14.25
CA ASP A 71 -9.42 12.71 -14.72
C ASP A 71 -8.19 12.16 -13.99
N ALA A 72 -8.25 11.93 -12.68
CA ALA A 72 -7.16 11.29 -11.93
C ALA A 72 -6.91 9.86 -12.40
N LEU A 73 -7.98 9.07 -12.60
CA LEU A 73 -7.88 7.74 -13.20
C LEU A 73 -7.30 7.79 -14.62
N GLY A 74 -7.67 8.79 -15.42
CA GLY A 74 -7.12 9.02 -16.75
C GLY A 74 -5.61 9.29 -16.73
N ARG A 75 -5.15 10.20 -15.85
CA ARG A 75 -3.72 10.48 -15.65
C ARG A 75 -2.97 9.24 -15.19
N PHE A 76 -3.51 8.51 -14.22
CA PHE A 76 -2.92 7.28 -13.71
C PHE A 76 -2.72 6.25 -14.81
N HIS A 77 -3.78 5.97 -15.58
CA HIS A 77 -3.72 5.05 -16.71
C HIS A 77 -2.64 5.43 -17.72
N SER A 78 -2.59 6.70 -18.14
CA SER A 78 -1.62 7.19 -19.11
C SER A 78 -0.17 7.09 -18.60
N SER A 79 0.06 7.37 -17.32
CA SER A 79 1.37 7.24 -16.70
C SER A 79 1.81 5.78 -16.63
N LEU A 80 0.96 4.88 -16.16
CA LEU A 80 1.27 3.44 -16.11
C LEU A 80 1.60 2.88 -17.49
N PHE A 81 0.77 3.20 -18.49
CA PHE A 81 1.00 2.77 -19.87
C PHE A 81 2.36 3.25 -20.39
N SER A 82 2.68 4.52 -20.17
CA SER A 82 3.94 5.12 -20.63
C SER A 82 5.15 4.48 -19.95
N VAL A 83 5.09 4.28 -18.63
CA VAL A 83 6.20 3.70 -17.86
C VAL A 83 6.38 2.21 -18.20
N ASN A 84 5.30 1.45 -18.32
CA ASN A 84 5.36 0.05 -18.78
C ASN A 84 6.06 -0.07 -20.14
N ASN A 85 5.72 0.81 -21.09
CA ASN A 85 6.38 0.83 -22.40
C ASN A 85 7.89 1.15 -22.30
N ILE A 86 8.28 2.11 -21.47
CA ILE A 86 9.69 2.48 -21.26
C ILE A 86 10.47 1.31 -20.63
N LEU A 87 9.86 0.60 -19.68
CA LEU A 87 10.49 -0.50 -18.94
C LEU A 87 10.39 -1.85 -19.66
N GLY A 88 9.70 -1.90 -20.81
CA GLY A 88 9.49 -3.13 -21.58
C GLY A 88 8.57 -4.14 -20.89
N ILE A 89 7.68 -3.69 -19.99
CA ILE A 89 6.71 -4.54 -19.30
C ILE A 89 5.58 -4.88 -20.28
N THR A 90 5.36 -6.18 -20.48
CA THR A 90 4.41 -6.71 -21.47
C THR A 90 3.05 -7.05 -20.84
N GLN A 91 2.07 -7.36 -21.69
CA GLN A 91 0.78 -7.88 -21.23
C GLN A 91 0.92 -9.24 -20.51
N GLU A 92 1.91 -10.05 -20.87
CA GLU A 92 2.20 -11.32 -20.18
C GLU A 92 2.70 -11.05 -18.75
N ASP A 93 3.55 -10.03 -18.56
CA ASP A 93 4.02 -9.63 -17.23
C ASP A 93 2.86 -9.12 -16.35
N ILE A 94 1.94 -8.35 -16.93
CA ILE A 94 0.75 -7.85 -16.24
C ILE A 94 -0.16 -9.01 -15.82
N THR A 95 -0.44 -9.95 -16.72
CA THR A 95 -1.23 -11.15 -16.42
C THR A 95 -0.56 -11.97 -15.31
N ARG A 96 0.75 -12.20 -15.41
CA ARG A 96 1.52 -12.91 -14.39
C ARG A 96 1.48 -12.19 -13.04
N ALA A 97 1.59 -10.86 -13.01
CA ALA A 97 1.50 -10.09 -11.78
C ALA A 97 0.12 -10.21 -11.12
N SER A 98 -0.94 -10.19 -11.94
CA SER A 98 -2.33 -10.45 -11.51
C SER A 98 -2.49 -11.88 -10.95
N GLU A 99 -1.87 -12.88 -11.58
CA GLU A 99 -1.90 -14.27 -11.09
C GLU A 99 -1.14 -14.47 -9.77
N GLN A 100 -0.09 -13.67 -9.54
CA GLN A 100 0.67 -13.65 -8.30
C GLN A 100 0.01 -12.83 -7.18
N GLN A 101 -1.12 -12.18 -7.48
CA GLN A 101 -1.95 -11.56 -6.46
C GLN A 101 -2.56 -12.65 -5.58
N ARG A 102 -2.16 -12.64 -4.32
CA ARG A 102 -2.64 -13.61 -3.33
C ARG A 102 -4.13 -13.47 -3.07
N TYR A 103 -4.64 -12.23 -3.03
CA TYR A 103 -6.03 -11.95 -2.70
C TYR A 103 -6.70 -11.19 -3.84
N ARG A 104 -7.55 -11.89 -4.61
CA ARG A 104 -8.25 -11.32 -5.77
C ARG A 104 -9.55 -10.58 -5.41
N ASN A 105 -10.06 -10.78 -4.19
CA ASN A 105 -11.35 -10.24 -3.72
C ASN A 105 -11.22 -9.31 -2.50
N SER A 106 -10.01 -9.05 -2.01
CA SER A 106 -9.73 -8.00 -1.04
C SER A 106 -8.91 -6.92 -1.74
N GLY A 107 -9.23 -5.66 -1.44
CA GLY A 107 -8.58 -4.53 -2.07
C GLY A 107 -8.97 -3.23 -1.40
N PHE A 108 -8.40 -2.14 -1.88
CA PHE A 108 -8.68 -0.77 -1.44
C PHE A 108 -10.19 -0.48 -1.31
N TRP A 109 -11.03 -1.07 -2.15
CA TRP A 109 -12.48 -0.85 -2.13
C TRP A 109 -13.19 -1.30 -0.86
N GLU A 110 -12.61 -2.23 -0.10
CA GLU A 110 -13.15 -2.66 1.19
C GLU A 110 -13.14 -1.50 2.22
N MET A 111 -12.25 -0.51 2.01
CA MET A 111 -12.20 0.72 2.79
C MET A 111 -13.53 1.48 2.80
N ARG A 112 -14.38 1.30 1.78
CA ARG A 112 -15.72 1.92 1.72
C ARG A 112 -16.58 1.61 2.93
N ARG A 113 -16.44 0.41 3.51
CA ARG A 113 -17.23 -0.05 4.65
C ARG A 113 -16.87 0.70 5.93
N VAL A 114 -15.63 1.18 6.01
CA VAL A 114 -15.01 1.62 7.27
C VAL A 114 -14.46 3.05 7.21
N ILE A 115 -14.62 3.74 6.08
CA ILE A 115 -14.06 5.09 5.84
C ILE A 115 -14.43 6.12 6.92
N GLY A 116 -15.62 6.00 7.51
CA GLY A 116 -16.09 6.88 8.59
C GLY A 116 -15.37 6.68 9.92
N GLN A 117 -14.74 5.53 10.13
CA GLN A 117 -14.09 5.11 11.38
C GLN A 117 -12.59 5.44 11.42
N PHE A 118 -11.99 5.85 10.29
CA PHE A 118 -10.56 6.21 10.23
C PHE A 118 -10.16 7.35 11.16
N GLY A 119 -11.13 8.22 11.52
CA GLY A 119 -10.90 9.26 12.53
C GLY A 119 -10.53 8.69 13.89
N ASP A 120 -11.17 7.61 14.30
CA ASP A 120 -10.96 6.99 15.61
C ASP A 120 -9.64 6.22 15.64
N VAL A 121 -9.31 5.53 14.54
CA VAL A 121 -8.01 4.88 14.34
C VAL A 121 -6.87 5.91 14.36
N ALA A 122 -7.04 7.05 13.69
CA ALA A 122 -6.06 8.13 13.71
C ALA A 122 -5.84 8.69 15.11
N GLU A 123 -6.92 8.95 15.87
CA GLU A 123 -6.81 9.43 17.25
C GLU A 123 -6.08 8.43 18.15
N ALA A 124 -6.43 7.14 18.04
CA ALA A 124 -5.78 6.07 18.79
C ALA A 124 -4.29 5.95 18.44
N ALA A 125 -3.93 5.94 17.16
CA ALA A 125 -2.55 5.87 16.70
C ALA A 125 -1.70 7.06 17.18
N ILE A 126 -2.26 8.27 17.23
CA ILE A 126 -1.58 9.46 17.79
C ILE A 126 -1.35 9.28 19.29
N LYS A 127 -2.36 8.82 20.03
CA LYS A 127 -2.27 8.57 21.47
C LYS A 127 -1.20 7.53 21.81
N ASP A 128 -1.12 6.49 20.98
CA ASP A 128 -0.14 5.41 21.11
C ASP A 128 1.25 5.82 20.60
N ARG A 129 1.39 7.05 20.06
CA ARG A 129 2.65 7.67 19.60
C ARG A 129 3.27 7.02 18.38
N VAL A 130 2.44 6.56 17.43
CA VAL A 130 2.90 6.15 16.10
C VAL A 130 3.65 7.30 15.43
N THR A 131 4.86 7.03 14.95
CA THR A 131 5.75 8.04 14.34
C THR A 131 5.96 7.86 12.85
N HIS A 132 5.52 6.73 12.27
CA HIS A 132 5.71 6.38 10.87
C HIS A 132 4.66 5.34 10.44
N ILE A 133 4.14 5.42 9.21
CA ILE A 133 3.30 4.38 8.61
C ILE A 133 4.06 3.69 7.49
N ILE A 134 4.12 2.35 7.50
CA ILE A 134 4.58 1.57 6.35
C ILE A 134 3.41 0.76 5.80
N THR A 135 3.09 0.96 4.53
CA THR A 135 1.97 0.27 3.88
C THR A 135 2.44 -1.00 3.18
N ALA A 136 1.53 -1.98 3.13
CA ALA A 136 1.74 -3.22 2.41
C ALA A 136 1.10 -3.16 1.02
N ALA A 137 1.89 -3.46 -0.01
CA ALA A 137 1.41 -3.67 -1.37
C ALA A 137 0.65 -2.45 -1.94
N VAL A 138 0.19 -2.56 -3.17
CA VAL A 138 -0.32 -1.40 -3.91
C VAL A 138 -1.68 -0.92 -3.38
N SER A 139 -2.55 -1.83 -2.94
CA SER A 139 -3.87 -1.47 -2.38
C SER A 139 -3.76 -0.88 -0.97
N GLY A 140 -2.90 -1.43 -0.11
CA GLY A 140 -2.64 -0.88 1.23
C GLY A 140 -2.02 0.52 1.20
N CYS A 141 -1.33 0.91 0.12
CA CYS A 141 -0.76 2.25 -0.03
C CYS A 141 -1.83 3.35 0.10
N ILE A 142 -2.95 3.24 -0.61
CA ILE A 142 -4.01 4.27 -0.56
C ILE A 142 -4.61 4.35 0.85
N ILE A 143 -4.79 3.21 1.52
CA ILE A 143 -5.35 3.14 2.88
C ILE A 143 -4.42 3.84 3.89
N GLY A 144 -3.12 3.55 3.84
CA GLY A 144 -2.14 4.19 4.72
C GLY A 144 -1.99 5.68 4.45
N GLU A 145 -1.99 6.10 3.18
CA GLU A 145 -1.98 7.52 2.82
C GLU A 145 -3.23 8.24 3.29
N TYR A 146 -4.40 7.61 3.16
CA TYR A 146 -5.64 8.16 3.67
C TYR A 146 -5.58 8.34 5.19
N LEU A 147 -5.11 7.35 5.94
CA LEU A 147 -4.90 7.48 7.38
C LEU A 147 -3.93 8.63 7.71
N GLY A 148 -2.79 8.72 7.00
CA GLY A 148 -1.82 9.79 7.16
C GLY A 148 -2.40 11.19 6.88
N LEU A 149 -3.25 11.32 5.86
CA LEU A 149 -3.96 12.56 5.56
C LEU A 149 -4.98 12.92 6.64
N ILE A 150 -5.69 11.94 7.21
CA ILE A 150 -6.60 12.20 8.35
C ILE A 150 -5.81 12.69 9.56
N MET A 151 -4.71 12.02 9.92
CA MET A 151 -3.83 12.45 11.03
C MET A 151 -3.30 13.87 10.81
N SER A 152 -2.86 14.17 9.58
CA SER A 152 -2.35 15.50 9.22
C SER A 152 -3.43 16.58 9.21
N LYS A 153 -4.53 16.40 8.45
CA LYS A 153 -5.55 17.44 8.23
C LYS A 153 -6.47 17.61 9.45
N LYS A 154 -6.95 16.51 10.05
CA LYS A 154 -7.94 16.55 11.14
C LYS A 154 -7.29 16.75 12.50
N PHE A 155 -6.13 16.14 12.75
CA PHE A 155 -5.47 16.14 14.06
C PHE A 155 -4.16 16.94 14.10
N GLN A 156 -3.77 17.60 13.01
CA GLN A 156 -2.53 18.40 12.92
C GLN A 156 -1.28 17.61 13.31
N HIS A 157 -1.28 16.31 13.02
CA HIS A 157 -0.21 15.37 13.35
C HIS A 157 0.36 14.72 12.07
N PRO A 158 1.15 15.45 11.28
CA PRO A 158 1.76 14.88 10.08
C PRO A 158 2.82 13.85 10.46
N LEU A 159 2.82 12.72 9.76
CA LEU A 159 3.87 11.71 9.84
C LEU A 159 4.18 11.17 8.42
N PRO A 160 5.37 10.63 8.19
CA PRO A 160 5.68 9.98 6.93
C PRO A 160 4.92 8.66 6.76
N VAL A 161 4.47 8.44 5.53
CA VAL A 161 3.86 7.21 5.05
C VAL A 161 4.78 6.67 3.97
N ASP A 162 5.22 5.43 4.05
CA ASP A 162 6.09 4.83 3.04
C ASP A 162 5.58 3.47 2.58
N HIS A 163 5.95 3.08 1.36
CA HIS A 163 5.29 2.02 0.62
C HIS A 163 6.23 0.84 0.40
N MET A 164 5.92 -0.31 1.01
CA MET A 164 6.70 -1.52 0.81
C MET A 164 6.16 -2.33 -0.38
N VAL A 165 7.07 -2.63 -1.31
CA VAL A 165 6.80 -3.58 -2.41
C VAL A 165 7.44 -4.92 -2.11
N PHE A 166 6.91 -6.00 -2.69
CA PHE A 166 7.33 -7.36 -2.36
C PHE A 166 7.80 -8.13 -3.58
N SER A 167 8.94 -8.81 -3.47
CA SER A 167 9.24 -9.91 -4.37
C SER A 167 8.40 -11.12 -3.98
N ARG A 168 8.06 -11.96 -4.97
CA ARG A 168 7.16 -13.10 -4.76
C ARG A 168 7.70 -14.38 -5.36
N SER A 169 7.40 -15.50 -4.69
CA SER A 169 7.50 -16.86 -5.22
C SER A 169 6.08 -17.42 -5.33
N GLY A 170 5.53 -17.44 -6.54
CA GLY A 170 4.11 -17.63 -6.74
C GLY A 170 3.32 -16.50 -6.07
N ILE A 171 2.36 -16.84 -5.21
CA ILE A 171 1.55 -15.87 -4.46
C ILE A 171 2.20 -15.39 -3.16
N GLN A 172 3.29 -16.04 -2.71
CA GLN A 172 3.88 -15.79 -1.40
C GLN A 172 4.92 -14.65 -1.47
N PRO A 173 4.83 -13.62 -0.62
CA PRO A 173 5.88 -12.62 -0.50
C PRO A 173 7.13 -13.25 0.11
N VAL A 174 8.30 -12.93 -0.46
CA VAL A 174 9.60 -13.48 -0.02
C VAL A 174 10.47 -12.41 0.61
N ASN A 175 10.61 -11.25 -0.03
CA ASN A 175 11.35 -10.09 0.50
C ASN A 175 10.54 -8.81 0.34
N GLY A 176 10.77 -7.86 1.25
CA GLY A 176 10.21 -6.51 1.21
C GLY A 176 11.26 -5.48 0.81
N TYR A 177 10.88 -4.56 -0.07
CA TYR A 177 11.73 -3.50 -0.59
C TYR A 177 11.10 -2.14 -0.28
N LEU A 178 11.94 -1.20 0.10
CA LEU A 178 11.64 0.19 0.40
C LEU A 178 12.60 1.07 -0.44
N PRO A 179 12.30 2.37 -0.63
CA PRO A 179 13.22 3.30 -1.28
C PRO A 179 14.62 3.26 -0.66
N GLU A 180 15.67 3.38 -1.47
CA GLU A 180 17.06 3.15 -1.04
C GLU A 180 17.51 4.09 0.08
N ASN A 181 16.99 5.32 0.10
CA ASN A 181 17.36 6.34 1.07
C ASN A 181 16.32 6.50 2.19
N LEU A 182 15.40 5.55 2.34
CA LEU A 182 14.38 5.62 3.39
C LEU A 182 15.00 5.47 4.77
N SER A 183 14.65 6.39 5.67
CA SER A 183 14.93 6.30 7.09
C SER A 183 13.63 6.31 7.89
N LEU A 184 13.48 5.35 8.80
CA LEU A 184 12.33 5.33 9.70
C LEU A 184 12.34 6.55 10.62
N SER A 185 11.19 7.20 10.75
CA SER A 185 11.00 8.27 11.73
C SER A 185 10.62 7.66 13.06
N GLY A 186 11.51 7.75 14.04
CA GLY A 186 11.27 7.25 15.39
C GLY A 186 11.21 5.72 15.49
N GLU A 187 10.63 5.25 16.60
CA GLU A 187 10.65 3.83 16.97
C GLU A 187 9.28 3.16 16.79
N HIS A 188 8.17 3.89 16.73
CA HIS A 188 6.84 3.27 16.68
C HIS A 188 6.27 3.31 15.27
N ILE A 189 6.30 2.16 14.61
CA ILE A 189 5.92 2.00 13.23
C ILE A 189 4.54 1.33 13.15
N LEU A 190 3.63 1.92 12.39
CA LEU A 190 2.34 1.33 12.07
C LEU A 190 2.41 0.66 10.70
N ILE A 191 2.19 -0.65 10.64
CA ILE A 191 1.91 -1.35 9.39
C ILE A 191 0.45 -1.10 9.02
N ALA A 192 0.19 -0.58 7.82
CA ALA A 192 -1.15 -0.43 7.27
C ALA A 192 -1.36 -1.40 6.08
N ASP A 193 -2.37 -2.25 6.19
CA ASP A 193 -2.71 -3.24 5.16
C ASP A 193 -4.23 -3.22 4.88
N ASP A 194 -4.66 -3.73 3.73
CA ASP A 194 -6.09 -3.89 3.45
C ASP A 194 -6.66 -5.14 4.13
N ALA A 195 -5.92 -6.25 4.14
CA ALA A 195 -6.35 -7.48 4.76
C ALA A 195 -5.19 -8.34 5.25
N VAL A 196 -5.31 -8.85 6.48
CA VAL A 196 -4.42 -9.88 7.03
C VAL A 196 -5.16 -11.21 7.03
N MET A 197 -5.17 -11.86 5.87
CA MET A 197 -5.81 -13.18 5.72
C MET A 197 -4.84 -14.35 6.01
N GLU A 198 -3.54 -14.05 6.10
CA GLU A 198 -2.50 -14.95 6.54
C GLU A 198 -1.29 -14.12 7.04
N THR A 199 -0.34 -14.79 7.69
CA THR A 199 0.78 -14.13 8.38
C THR A 199 1.98 -13.75 7.49
N TYR A 200 1.95 -14.06 6.19
CA TYR A 200 3.16 -13.98 5.34
C TYR A 200 3.60 -12.54 5.03
N THR A 201 2.70 -11.68 4.56
CA THR A 201 3.02 -10.29 4.18
C THR A 201 3.55 -9.53 5.38
N SER A 202 2.81 -9.55 6.48
CA SER A 202 3.18 -8.89 7.73
C SER A 202 4.48 -9.42 8.32
N ARG A 203 4.79 -10.73 8.22
CA ARG A 203 6.11 -11.27 8.61
C ARG A 203 7.26 -10.66 7.82
N VAL A 204 7.11 -10.52 6.50
CA VAL A 204 8.14 -9.91 5.64
C VAL A 204 8.32 -8.43 5.99
N MET A 205 7.22 -7.71 6.24
CA MET A 205 7.27 -6.31 6.65
C MET A 205 7.96 -6.14 8.00
N ILE A 206 7.57 -6.94 9.01
CA ILE A 206 8.18 -6.92 10.34
C ILE A 206 9.68 -7.18 10.23
N ALA A 207 10.08 -8.21 9.48
CA ALA A 207 11.49 -8.54 9.28
C ALA A 207 12.25 -7.36 8.68
N LYS A 208 11.70 -6.70 7.65
CA LYS A 208 12.34 -5.55 7.01
C LYS A 208 12.41 -4.33 7.93
N ILE A 209 11.35 -4.03 8.66
CA ILE A 209 11.34 -2.93 9.65
C ILE A 209 12.39 -3.19 10.74
N LYS A 210 12.47 -4.42 11.25
CA LYS A 210 13.44 -4.81 12.27
C LYS A 210 14.89 -4.84 11.77
N GLU A 211 15.11 -5.12 10.48
CA GLU A 211 16.41 -4.97 9.83
C GLU A 211 16.88 -3.51 9.88
N MET A 212 15.97 -2.55 9.63
CA MET A 212 16.28 -1.12 9.64
C MET A 212 16.38 -0.54 11.06
N ASN A 213 15.53 -0.99 11.97
CA ASN A 213 15.55 -0.62 13.39
C ASN A 213 15.16 -1.82 14.27
N PRO A 214 16.13 -2.52 14.88
CA PRO A 214 15.86 -3.67 15.74
C PRO A 214 14.93 -3.37 16.94
N GLN A 215 14.92 -2.12 17.42
CA GLN A 215 14.12 -1.69 18.57
C GLN A 215 12.72 -1.18 18.18
N ALA A 216 12.36 -1.19 16.90
CA ALA A 216 11.06 -0.66 16.45
C ALA A 216 9.88 -1.35 17.17
N ILE A 217 8.98 -0.57 17.75
CA ILE A 217 7.67 -1.00 18.23
C ILE A 217 6.75 -1.06 17.01
N ILE A 218 6.12 -2.21 16.76
CA ILE A 218 5.32 -2.42 15.56
C ILE A 218 3.86 -2.57 15.95
N SER A 219 3.00 -1.73 15.37
CA SER A 219 1.56 -1.85 15.43
C SER A 219 1.00 -2.25 14.06
N LEU A 220 -0.22 -2.74 14.03
CA LEU A 220 -0.92 -3.16 12.82
C LEU A 220 -2.25 -2.42 12.70
N MET A 221 -2.56 -1.90 11.53
CA MET A 221 -3.88 -1.46 11.13
C MET A 221 -4.29 -2.23 9.88
N THR A 222 -5.50 -2.80 9.90
CA THR A 222 -6.01 -3.61 8.81
C THR A 222 -7.53 -3.58 8.78
N ILE A 223 -8.12 -3.62 7.59
CA ILE A 223 -9.58 -3.60 7.41
C ILE A 223 -10.16 -4.97 7.71
N ASP A 224 -9.55 -6.02 7.18
CA ASP A 224 -9.99 -7.40 7.39
C ASP A 224 -8.88 -8.24 8.03
N ILE A 225 -9.28 -9.22 8.85
CA ILE A 225 -8.38 -10.24 9.39
C ILE A 225 -9.13 -11.56 9.36
N ASP A 226 -8.53 -12.58 8.75
CA ASP A 226 -9.17 -13.89 8.70
C ASP A 226 -9.34 -14.48 10.13
N PRO A 227 -10.41 -15.26 10.36
CA PRO A 227 -10.69 -15.84 11.68
C PRO A 227 -9.58 -16.73 12.22
N ASP A 228 -8.81 -17.40 11.36
CA ASP A 228 -7.76 -18.33 11.79
C ASP A 228 -6.54 -17.55 12.28
N THR A 229 -6.15 -16.47 11.59
CA THR A 229 -5.11 -15.54 12.09
C THR A 229 -5.52 -14.93 13.42
N LYS A 230 -6.78 -14.48 13.59
CA LYS A 230 -7.28 -13.94 14.88
C LYS A 230 -7.11 -14.95 16.03
N LYS A 231 -7.35 -16.24 15.77
CA LYS A 231 -7.26 -17.31 16.79
C LYS A 231 -5.84 -17.85 17.01
N SER A 232 -4.93 -17.60 16.07
CA SER A 232 -3.59 -18.19 16.08
C SER A 232 -2.61 -17.61 17.11
N GLY A 233 -2.96 -16.50 17.77
CA GLY A 233 -2.04 -15.72 18.62
C GLY A 233 -1.02 -14.89 17.81
N TYR A 234 -1.10 -14.89 16.47
CA TYR A 234 -0.20 -14.09 15.64
C TYR A 234 -0.29 -12.60 15.94
N LEU A 235 -1.47 -12.09 16.28
CA LEU A 235 -1.68 -10.67 16.55
C LEU A 235 -0.97 -10.18 17.83
N ASP A 236 -0.61 -11.09 18.74
CA ASP A 236 0.02 -10.75 20.04
C ASP A 236 1.44 -10.18 19.91
N GLN A 237 2.06 -10.29 18.74
CA GLN A 237 3.37 -9.69 18.48
C GLN A 237 3.32 -8.18 18.22
N PHE A 238 2.14 -7.64 17.92
CA PHE A 238 1.96 -6.22 17.67
C PHE A 238 1.68 -5.50 18.99
N ALA A 239 2.26 -4.32 19.17
CA ALA A 239 2.01 -3.51 20.35
C ALA A 239 0.54 -3.06 20.43
N HIS A 240 -0.03 -2.70 19.28
CA HIS A 240 -1.43 -2.35 19.12
C HIS A 240 -1.94 -2.89 17.78
N VAL A 241 -3.19 -3.36 17.76
CA VAL A 241 -3.89 -3.78 16.55
C VAL A 241 -5.15 -2.94 16.41
N TYR A 242 -5.20 -2.12 15.37
CA TYR A 242 -6.36 -1.29 15.04
C TYR A 242 -7.20 -2.04 14.00
N THR A 243 -8.37 -2.49 14.44
CA THR A 243 -9.40 -3.08 13.59
C THR A 243 -10.60 -2.15 13.48
N PHE A 244 -11.42 -2.37 12.47
CA PHE A 244 -12.69 -1.70 12.31
C PHE A 244 -13.77 -2.68 12.71
N ASP A 245 -14.51 -2.36 13.76
CA ASP A 245 -15.65 -3.17 14.18
C ASP A 245 -16.85 -2.84 13.27
N GLU A 246 -17.65 -3.87 12.96
CA GLU A 246 -19.02 -3.71 12.43
C GLU A 246 -20.03 -3.61 13.58
#